data_AF-A0A959GYW9-F1
#
_entry.id   AF-A0A959GYW9-F1
#
_cell.length_a   1.000
_cell.length_b   1.000
_cell.length_c   1.000
_cell.angle_alpha   90.00
_cell.angle_beta   90.00
_cell.angle_gamma   90.00
#
_symmetry.space_group_name_H-M   'P 1'
#
loop_
_entity.id
_entity.type
_entity.pdbx_description
1 polymer ?
#
loop_
_entity_poly.entity_id
_entity_poly.type
_entity_poly.pdbx_seq_one_letter_code
_entity_poly.pdbx_strand_id
1 'polypeptide(L)'
;TAVTPAHVQEYIGISKDYNVFELQKALATRDLPKVTRIGAHFASNIRRNPLIVTISSLYSYFSKVLMLHSLKGSPDAEMLKALELRSDWFLKEYKLAATHYTPAQTARVISLLKEYDLRSKGVDNDTTNTGEAELMKEMFWKILH
;
A
#
# COMPACT_ATOMS: atom_id res chain seq x y z
N THR A 1 -10.73 -35.35 16.22
CA THR A 1 -9.48 -34.55 16.30
C THR A 1 -9.86 -33.13 16.66
N ALA A 2 -9.56 -32.66 17.87
CA ALA A 2 -9.95 -31.33 18.30
C ALA A 2 -8.98 -30.30 17.68
N VAL A 3 -9.52 -29.41 16.84
CA VAL A 3 -8.76 -28.28 16.28
C VAL A 3 -8.61 -27.24 17.38
N THR A 4 -7.40 -27.09 17.91
CA THR A 4 -7.08 -26.08 18.94
C THR A 4 -6.80 -24.72 18.27
N PRO A 5 -7.03 -23.58 18.95
CA PRO A 5 -6.69 -22.26 18.43
C PRO A 5 -5.22 -22.11 18.03
N ALA A 6 -4.32 -22.87 18.67
CA ALA A 6 -2.90 -22.90 18.35
C ALA A 6 -2.61 -23.49 16.94
N HIS A 7 -3.29 -24.57 16.55
CA HIS A 7 -3.18 -25.09 15.17
C HIS A 7 -3.78 -24.13 14.14
N VAL A 8 -4.84 -23.41 14.51
CA VAL A 8 -5.43 -22.38 13.65
C VAL A 8 -4.45 -21.22 13.46
N GLN A 9 -3.70 -20.82 14.48
CA GLN A 9 -2.77 -19.68 14.42
C GLN A 9 -1.47 -19.98 13.66
N GLU A 10 -0.97 -21.21 13.75
CA GLU A 10 0.24 -21.66 13.03
C GLU A 10 -0.01 -21.81 11.52
N TYR A 11 -1.21 -22.23 11.11
CA TYR A 11 -1.59 -22.32 9.68
C TYR A 11 -2.17 -21.03 9.10
N ILE A 12 -2.86 -20.18 9.89
CA ILE A 12 -3.35 -18.87 9.41
C ILE A 12 -2.20 -17.91 9.10
N GLY A 13 -1.08 -17.99 9.83
CA GLY A 13 0.04 -17.07 9.67
C GLY A 13 0.72 -17.12 8.28
N ILE A 14 0.62 -18.28 7.61
CA ILE A 14 1.21 -18.53 6.29
C ILE A 14 0.14 -18.60 5.19
N SER A 15 -1.11 -18.97 5.52
CA SER A 15 -2.21 -19.16 4.56
C SER A 15 -3.08 -17.92 4.30
N LYS A 16 -2.81 -16.77 4.93
CA LYS A 16 -3.53 -15.54 4.58
C LYS A 16 -2.97 -14.99 3.27
N ASP A 17 -3.69 -15.20 2.18
CA ASP A 17 -3.49 -14.48 0.92
C ASP A 17 -3.58 -12.98 1.22
N TYR A 18 -2.42 -12.34 1.36
CA TYR A 18 -2.38 -10.89 1.48
C TYR A 18 -2.92 -10.29 0.19
N ASN A 19 -3.81 -9.31 0.32
CA ASN A 19 -4.37 -8.57 -0.80
C ASN A 19 -3.94 -7.09 -0.73
N VAL A 20 -4.32 -6.33 -1.75
CA VAL A 20 -3.91 -4.93 -1.87
C VAL A 20 -4.47 -4.03 -0.76
N PHE A 21 -5.60 -4.37 -0.15
CA PHE A 21 -6.16 -3.61 0.98
C PHE A 21 -5.34 -3.82 2.25
N GLU A 22 -4.89 -5.06 2.51
CA GLU A 22 -3.97 -5.33 3.62
C GLU A 22 -2.63 -4.61 3.44
N LEU A 23 -2.14 -4.51 2.20
CA LEU A 23 -0.94 -3.74 1.86
C LEU A 23 -1.15 -2.25 2.13
N GLN A 24 -2.24 -1.66 1.63
CA GLN A 24 -2.58 -0.26 1.86
C GLN A 24 -2.64 0.05 3.35
N LYS A 25 -3.32 -0.80 4.13
CA LYS A 25 -3.43 -0.65 5.58
C LYS A 25 -2.08 -0.72 6.29
N ALA A 26 -1.23 -1.70 5.92
CA ALA A 26 0.10 -1.84 6.51
C ALA A 26 0.99 -0.62 6.21
N LEU A 27 0.95 -0.12 4.97
CA LEU A 27 1.68 1.10 4.58
C LEU A 27 1.13 2.34 5.28
N ALA A 28 -0.20 2.47 5.38
CA ALA A 28 -0.89 3.58 6.03
C ALA A 28 -0.49 3.74 7.50
N THR A 29 -0.36 2.64 8.22
CA THR A 29 0.08 2.62 9.63
C THR A 29 1.59 2.48 9.78
N ARG A 30 2.35 2.50 8.68
CA ARG A 30 3.80 2.29 8.64
C ARG A 30 4.26 1.03 9.40
N ASP A 31 3.46 -0.04 9.33
CA ASP A 31 3.75 -1.34 9.97
C ASP A 31 4.82 -2.07 9.17
N LEU A 32 6.08 -1.75 9.47
CA LEU A 32 7.25 -2.30 8.76
C LEU A 32 7.26 -3.84 8.74
N PRO A 33 7.11 -4.56 9.87
CA PRO A 33 7.05 -6.03 9.84
C PRO A 33 5.96 -6.57 8.91
N LYS A 34 4.77 -5.97 8.92
CA LYS A 34 3.66 -6.43 8.07
C LYS A 34 3.92 -6.10 6.59
N VAL A 35 4.40 -4.91 6.27
CA VAL A 35 4.77 -4.53 4.89
C VAL A 35 5.85 -5.46 4.34
N THR A 36 6.87 -5.82 5.14
CA THR A 36 7.91 -6.77 4.71
C THR A 36 7.32 -8.16 4.41
N ARG A 37 6.42 -8.69 5.26
CA ARG A 37 5.76 -9.98 5.01
C ARG A 37 4.88 -9.96 3.75
N ILE A 38 4.08 -8.91 3.59
CA ILE A 38 3.23 -8.72 2.40
C ILE A 38 4.10 -8.60 1.15
N GLY A 39 5.19 -7.82 1.22
CA GLY A 39 6.13 -7.63 0.12
C GLY A 39 6.79 -8.92 -0.32
N ALA A 40 7.24 -9.75 0.62
CA ALA A 40 7.77 -11.08 0.31
C ALA A 40 6.72 -11.96 -0.41
N HIS A 41 5.47 -11.96 0.08
CA HIS A 41 4.37 -12.73 -0.51
C HIS A 41 3.98 -12.23 -1.92
N PHE A 42 3.92 -10.92 -2.13
CA PHE A 42 3.59 -10.35 -3.44
C PHE A 42 4.71 -10.63 -4.44
N ALA A 43 5.97 -10.44 -4.04
CA ALA A 43 7.14 -10.67 -4.87
C ALA A 43 7.31 -12.15 -5.25
N SER A 44 7.00 -13.09 -4.36
CA SER A 44 7.03 -14.53 -4.69
C SER A 44 5.94 -14.95 -5.69
N ASN A 45 4.89 -14.14 -5.86
CA ASN A 45 3.73 -14.42 -6.70
C ASN A 45 3.42 -13.27 -7.66
N ILE A 46 4.43 -12.73 -8.34
CA ILE A 46 4.32 -11.52 -9.16
C ILE A 46 3.25 -11.62 -10.27
N ARG A 47 3.02 -12.83 -10.83
CA ARG A 47 1.95 -13.04 -11.82
C ARG A 47 0.54 -12.79 -11.25
N ARG A 48 0.33 -13.07 -9.97
CA ARG A 48 -0.93 -12.81 -9.26
C ARG A 48 -0.99 -11.39 -8.71
N ASN A 49 0.17 -10.79 -8.44
CA ASN A 49 0.30 -9.43 -7.92
C ASN A 49 1.19 -8.59 -8.84
N PRO A 50 0.76 -8.25 -10.07
CA PRO A 50 1.60 -7.50 -10.99
C PRO A 50 2.06 -6.17 -10.40
N LEU A 51 3.30 -5.78 -10.65
CA LEU A 51 3.86 -4.54 -10.11
C LEU A 51 3.03 -3.32 -10.51
N ILE A 52 2.66 -3.21 -11.79
CA ILE A 52 1.86 -2.09 -12.33
C ILE A 52 0.50 -1.95 -11.63
N VAL A 53 -0.18 -3.08 -11.36
CA VAL A 53 -1.48 -3.09 -10.67
C VAL A 53 -1.30 -2.62 -9.23
N THR A 54 -0.23 -3.08 -8.57
CA THR A 54 0.11 -2.68 -7.20
C THR A 54 0.40 -1.18 -7.12
N ILE A 55 1.22 -0.66 -8.02
CA ILE A 55 1.52 0.79 -8.14
C ILE A 55 0.24 1.59 -8.34
N SER A 56 -0.62 1.18 -9.28
CA SER A 56 -1.87 1.88 -9.59
C SER A 56 -2.78 1.97 -8.37
N SER A 57 -2.89 0.88 -7.61
CA SER A 57 -3.69 0.85 -6.38
C SER A 57 -3.13 1.77 -5.30
N LEU A 58 -1.80 1.74 -5.08
CA LEU A 58 -1.15 2.61 -4.10
C LEU A 58 -1.22 4.09 -4.52
N TYR A 59 -1.07 4.39 -5.80
CA TYR A 59 -1.17 5.76 -6.32
C TYR A 59 -2.56 6.33 -6.05
N SER A 60 -3.61 5.58 -6.34
CA SER A 60 -4.99 5.97 -6.04
C SER A 60 -5.20 6.20 -4.54
N TYR A 61 -4.69 5.28 -3.71
CA TYR A 61 -4.78 5.38 -2.26
C TYR A 61 -4.10 6.64 -1.71
N PHE A 62 -2.81 6.84 -2.02
CA PHE A 62 -2.05 7.99 -1.51
C PHE A 62 -2.53 9.32 -2.12
N SER A 63 -3.10 9.31 -3.33
CA SER A 63 -3.76 10.50 -3.91
C SER A 63 -4.98 10.91 -3.07
N LYS A 64 -5.79 9.94 -2.60
CA LYS A 64 -6.90 10.21 -1.68
C LYS A 64 -6.41 10.68 -0.31
N VAL A 65 -5.32 10.11 0.22
CA VAL A 65 -4.68 10.62 1.45
C VAL A 65 -4.23 12.08 1.26
N LEU A 66 -3.62 12.42 0.12
CA LEU A 66 -3.19 13.78 -0.18
C LEU A 66 -4.39 14.74 -0.25
N MET A 67 -5.46 14.35 -0.95
CA MET A 67 -6.68 15.15 -1.03
C MET A 67 -7.33 15.34 0.35
N LEU A 68 -7.31 14.33 1.22
CA LEU A 68 -7.84 14.45 2.58
C LEU A 68 -7.11 15.53 3.40
N HIS A 69 -5.80 15.72 3.21
CA HIS A 69 -5.08 16.82 3.88
C HIS A 69 -5.62 18.20 3.49
N SER A 70 -6.05 18.37 2.24
CA SER A 70 -6.64 19.63 1.75
C SER A 70 -8.06 19.87 2.28
N LEU A 71 -8.74 18.82 2.75
CA LEU A 71 -10.10 18.87 3.31
C LEU A 71 -10.09 18.99 4.84
N LYS A 72 -8.92 19.25 5.45
CA LYS A 72 -8.80 19.32 6.91
C LYS A 72 -9.73 20.41 7.48
N GLY A 73 -10.66 20.01 8.34
CA GLY A 73 -11.66 20.89 8.95
C GLY A 73 -13.04 20.82 8.30
N SER A 74 -13.17 20.20 7.11
CA SER A 74 -14.48 19.92 6.52
C SER A 74 -15.24 18.85 7.33
N PRO A 75 -16.58 18.83 7.29
CA PRO A 75 -17.38 17.76 7.86
C PRO A 75 -17.11 16.40 7.19
N ASP A 76 -17.28 15.31 7.95
CA ASP A 76 -17.03 13.94 7.45
C ASP A 76 -17.86 13.60 6.21
N ALA A 77 -19.10 14.09 6.12
CA ALA A 77 -19.97 13.89 4.95
C ALA A 77 -19.39 14.52 3.66
N GLU A 78 -18.74 15.69 3.79
CA GLU A 78 -18.08 16.36 2.67
C GLU A 78 -16.81 15.60 2.27
N MET A 79 -16.01 15.16 3.25
CA MET A 79 -14.83 14.33 3.01
C MET A 79 -15.18 13.01 2.30
N LEU A 80 -16.24 12.32 2.75
CA LEU A 80 -16.73 11.09 2.10
C LEU A 80 -17.08 11.32 0.64
N LYS A 81 -17.82 12.40 0.35
CA LYS A 81 -18.25 12.74 -1.00
C LYS A 81 -17.05 13.10 -1.88
N ALA A 82 -16.15 13.95 -1.40
CA ALA A 82 -14.97 14.38 -2.14
C ALA A 82 -14.02 13.21 -2.45
N LEU A 83 -13.84 12.28 -1.51
CA LEU A 83 -12.97 11.10 -1.66
C LEU A 83 -13.67 9.91 -2.33
N GLU A 84 -14.94 10.05 -2.70
CA GLU A 84 -15.80 8.99 -3.26
C GLU A 84 -15.74 7.69 -2.43
N LEU A 85 -15.86 7.84 -1.11
CA LEU A 85 -15.79 6.72 -0.17
C LEU A 85 -17.20 6.18 0.12
N ARG A 86 -17.31 4.85 0.19
CA ARG A 86 -18.60 4.18 0.37
C ARG A 86 -19.12 4.20 1.82
N SER A 87 -18.26 4.46 2.80
CA SER A 87 -18.65 4.48 4.22
C SER A 87 -17.64 5.22 5.10
N ASP A 88 -18.10 5.63 6.29
CA ASP A 88 -17.28 6.24 7.35
C ASP A 88 -16.12 5.35 7.80
N TRP A 89 -16.26 4.03 7.67
CA TRP A 89 -15.21 3.09 8.02
C TRP A 89 -13.95 3.33 7.17
N PHE A 90 -14.12 3.50 5.85
CA PHE A 90 -13.00 3.84 4.97
C PHE A 90 -12.43 5.22 5.32
N LEU A 91 -13.29 6.22 5.59
CA LEU A 91 -12.82 7.55 5.94
C LEU A 91 -11.93 7.53 7.20
N LYS A 92 -12.27 6.73 8.21
CA LYS A 92 -11.43 6.54 9.40
C LYS A 92 -10.06 5.97 9.05
N GLU A 93 -9.98 5.01 8.13
CA GLU A 93 -8.69 4.46 7.69
C GLU A 93 -7.85 5.49 6.92
N TYR A 94 -8.45 6.31 6.05
CA TYR A 94 -7.73 7.40 5.38
C TYR A 94 -7.29 8.50 6.36
N LYS A 95 -8.13 8.84 7.34
CA LYS A 95 -7.77 9.79 8.41
C LYS A 95 -6.60 9.28 9.23
N LEU A 96 -6.56 7.98 9.56
CA LEU A 96 -5.43 7.37 10.23
C LEU A 96 -4.16 7.44 9.37
N ALA A 97 -4.23 7.15 8.07
CA ALA A 97 -3.07 7.31 7.18
C ALA A 97 -2.53 8.75 7.19
N ALA A 98 -3.41 9.73 7.17
CA ALA A 98 -3.07 11.16 7.20
C ALA A 98 -2.46 11.63 8.53
N THR A 99 -2.50 10.85 9.61
CA THR A 99 -1.73 11.15 10.83
C THR A 99 -0.30 10.62 10.78
N HIS A 100 -0.05 9.57 9.98
CA HIS A 100 1.26 8.94 9.83
C HIS A 100 2.09 9.52 8.67
N TYR A 101 1.44 10.14 7.70
CA TYR A 101 2.09 10.83 6.59
C TYR A 101 1.69 12.30 6.57
N THR A 102 2.66 13.20 6.63
CA THR A 102 2.47 14.63 6.35
C THR A 102 2.13 14.84 4.87
N PRO A 103 1.53 15.98 4.47
CA PRO A 103 1.26 16.27 3.06
C PRO A 103 2.51 16.14 2.17
N ALA A 104 3.66 16.59 2.66
CA ALA A 104 4.93 16.48 1.96
C ALA A 104 5.41 15.03 1.84
N GLN A 105 5.24 14.20 2.87
CA GLN A 105 5.55 12.76 2.81
C GLN A 105 4.62 12.05 1.81
N THR A 106 3.32 12.34 1.86
CA THR A 106 2.34 11.77 0.93
C THR A 106 2.67 12.13 -0.51
N ALA A 107 3.03 13.40 -0.79
CA ALA A 107 3.47 13.82 -2.11
C ALA A 107 4.75 13.09 -2.57
N ARG A 108 5.73 12.89 -1.68
CA ARG A 108 6.94 12.11 -1.99
C ARG A 108 6.61 10.67 -2.35
N VAL A 109 5.70 10.02 -1.63
CA VAL A 109 5.24 8.66 -1.96
C VAL A 109 4.61 8.62 -3.35
N ILE A 110 3.78 9.59 -3.71
CA ILE A 110 3.17 9.68 -5.05
C ILE A 110 4.26 9.85 -6.13
N SER A 111 5.24 10.72 -5.91
CA SER A 111 6.37 10.90 -6.84
C SER A 111 7.17 9.61 -7.01
N LEU A 112 7.46 8.90 -5.92
CA LEU A 112 8.13 7.61 -5.94
C LEU A 112 7.33 6.56 -6.74
N LEU A 113 6.02 6.47 -6.52
CA LEU A 113 5.16 5.55 -7.28
C LEU A 113 5.18 5.84 -8.78
N LYS A 114 5.26 7.11 -9.18
CA LYS A 114 5.40 7.51 -10.58
C LYS A 114 6.76 7.10 -11.18
N GLU A 115 7.84 7.23 -10.41
CA GLU A 115 9.17 6.73 -10.81
C GLU A 115 9.14 5.21 -11.05
N TYR A 116 8.52 4.45 -10.14
CA TYR A 116 8.41 3.00 -10.27
C TYR A 116 7.46 2.56 -11.38
N ASP A 117 6.43 3.34 -11.71
CA ASP A 117 5.60 3.10 -12.90
C ASP A 117 6.45 3.18 -14.18
N LEU A 118 7.31 4.19 -14.30
CA LEU A 118 8.25 4.33 -15.42
C LEU A 118 9.26 3.17 -15.47
N ARG A 119 9.88 2.82 -14.34
CA ARG A 119 10.83 1.70 -14.23
C ARG A 119 10.18 0.36 -14.57
N SER A 120 8.92 0.15 -14.17
CA SER A 120 8.16 -1.07 -14.53
C SER A 120 7.89 -1.20 -16.03
N LYS A 121 7.89 -0.07 -16.76
CA LYS A 121 7.73 -0.01 -18.22
C LYS A 121 9.08 -0.01 -18.96
N GLY A 122 10.20 -0.15 -18.25
CA GLY A 122 11.54 -0.22 -18.84
C GLY A 122 12.20 1.14 -19.09
N VAL A 123 11.62 2.23 -18.59
CA VAL A 123 12.24 3.57 -18.65
C VAL A 123 13.24 3.71 -17.50
N ASP A 124 14.44 4.23 -17.78
CA ASP A 124 15.54 4.44 -16.82
C ASP A 124 16.01 3.17 -16.06
N ASN A 125 15.82 1.98 -16.64
CA ASN A 125 16.50 0.79 -16.12
C ASN A 125 17.96 0.79 -16.58
N ASP A 126 18.84 1.34 -15.73
CA ASP A 126 20.29 1.21 -15.84
C ASP A 126 20.68 -0.27 -15.86
N THR A 127 20.84 -0.83 -17.07
CA THR A 127 21.56 -2.08 -17.46
C THR A 127 21.44 -3.35 -16.59
N THR A 128 20.59 -3.35 -15.58
CA THR A 128 20.36 -4.45 -14.65
C THR A 128 18.98 -4.99 -14.93
N ASN A 129 18.93 -6.29 -15.16
CA ASN A 129 17.74 -7.09 -15.40
C ASN A 129 16.94 -7.24 -14.08
N THR A 130 16.71 -6.13 -13.37
CA THR A 130 16.07 -6.08 -12.06
C THR A 130 14.61 -6.43 -12.26
N GLY A 131 14.23 -7.66 -11.90
CA GLY A 131 12.88 -8.16 -12.09
C GLY A 131 11.85 -7.37 -11.28
N GLU A 132 10.58 -7.39 -11.73
CA GLU A 132 9.45 -6.72 -11.07
C GLU A 132 9.36 -7.01 -9.57
N ALA A 133 9.74 -8.22 -9.14
CA ALA A 133 9.76 -8.64 -7.74
C ALA A 133 10.76 -7.83 -6.89
N GLU A 134 11.95 -7.53 -7.42
CA GLU A 134 12.96 -6.74 -6.70
C GLU A 134 12.60 -5.25 -6.71
N LEU A 135 12.08 -4.75 -7.84
CA LEU A 135 11.51 -3.39 -7.91
C LEU A 135 10.41 -3.19 -6.87
N MET A 136 9.52 -4.18 -6.70
CA MET A 136 8.44 -4.11 -5.72
C MET A 136 8.97 -4.02 -4.28
N LYS A 137 9.95 -4.85 -3.92
CA LYS A 137 10.55 -4.83 -2.57
C LYS A 137 11.26 -3.51 -2.29
N GLU A 138 12.04 -3.03 -3.26
CA GLU A 138 12.74 -1.74 -3.17
C GLU A 138 11.74 -0.58 -3.00
N MET A 139 10.66 -0.58 -3.79
CA MET A 139 9.59 0.42 -3.71
C MET A 139 8.97 0.47 -2.32
N PHE A 140 8.57 -0.68 -1.75
CA PHE A 140 7.97 -0.72 -0.42
C PHE A 140 8.93 -0.25 0.68
N TRP A 141 10.21 -0.59 0.56
CA TRP A 141 11.23 -0.11 1.48
C TRP A 141 11.38 1.42 1.40
N LYS A 142 11.46 2.00 0.19
CA LYS A 142 11.56 3.45 -0.03
C LYS A 142 10.32 4.24 0.38
N ILE A 143 9.12 3.64 0.41
CA ILE A 143 7.92 4.31 0.95
C ILE A 143 8.05 4.51 2.48
N LEU A 144 8.74 3.59 3.17
CA LEU A 144 8.84 3.57 4.63
C LEU A 144 10.07 4.27 5.21
N HIS A 145 11.02 4.73 4.40
CA HIS A 145 12.25 5.41 4.83
C HIS A 145 12.33 6.78 4.17
#